data_AF-A0A1M6H4M0-F1
#
_entry.id   AF-A0A1M6H4M0-F1
#
_cell.length_a   1.000
_cell.length_b   1.000
_cell.length_c   1.000
_cell.angle_alpha   90.00
_cell.angle_beta   90.00
_cell.angle_gamma   90.00
#
_symmetry.space_group_name_H-M   'P 1'
#
loop_
_entity.id
_entity.type
_entity.pdbx_description
1 polymer ?
#
loop_
_entity_poly.entity_id
_entity_poly.type
_entity_poly.pdbx_seq_one_letter_code
_entity_poly.pdbx_strand_id
1 'polypeptide(L)'
;MTQNDEFQEEIGNNHIATSATNPLRKDAFELTDDEKIASIKKDVENILNTLGMDLTDDSLSGTPNRVAKMFVKEIFGGLHPNKKPGSSTFANNYKYGEMLVEKNITVYSTCEHHLLPIIGRAHVAYISNGKVIGLSKMNRIVDYYAKRPQVQERLTMQIVQELQAALGTQDVACVIDAKHLCVNSRGIKDIESSTVTAEFGGKFKEDKTRREFLDYIKLDTKF
;
A
#
# COMPACT_ATOMS: atom_id res chain seq x y z
N MET A 1 23.09 -14.43 17.39
CA MET A 1 22.70 -13.24 16.59
C MET A 1 23.80 -12.21 16.72
N THR A 2 24.13 -11.49 15.66
CA THR A 2 25.10 -10.39 15.73
C THR A 2 24.41 -9.13 16.29
N GLN A 3 25.17 -8.20 16.88
CA GLN A 3 24.63 -6.91 17.36
C GLN A 3 23.86 -6.13 16.27
N ASN A 4 24.20 -6.36 15.01
CA ASN A 4 23.55 -5.72 13.87
C ASN A 4 22.18 -6.36 13.56
N ASP A 5 22.02 -7.66 13.80
CA ASP A 5 20.74 -8.36 13.64
C ASP A 5 19.74 -7.90 14.70
N GLU A 6 20.19 -7.77 15.96
CA GLU A 6 19.35 -7.26 17.06
C GLU A 6 18.91 -5.81 16.83
N PHE A 7 19.79 -4.97 16.30
CA PHE A 7 19.45 -3.57 15.97
C PHE A 7 18.45 -3.46 14.80
N GLN A 8 18.58 -4.31 13.77
CA GLN A 8 17.62 -4.35 12.68
C GLN A 8 16.27 -4.91 13.11
N GLU A 9 16.26 -5.92 13.98
CA GLU A 9 15.04 -6.42 14.62
C GLU A 9 14.37 -5.32 15.45
N GLU A 10 15.11 -4.54 16.25
CA GLU A 10 14.54 -3.43 17.01
C GLU A 10 13.93 -2.34 16.13
N ILE A 11 14.58 -1.93 15.04
CA ILE A 11 14.02 -0.92 14.12
C ILE A 11 12.75 -1.45 13.45
N GLY A 12 12.77 -2.70 12.99
CA GLY A 12 11.60 -3.34 12.38
C GLY A 12 10.44 -3.52 13.36
N ASN A 13 10.74 -3.86 14.62
CA ASN A 13 9.74 -4.04 15.68
C ASN A 13 9.18 -2.69 16.19
N ASN A 14 9.99 -1.63 16.19
CA ASN A 14 9.60 -0.31 16.71
C ASN A 14 8.94 0.61 15.66
N HIS A 15 8.68 0.11 14.45
CA HIS A 15 7.93 0.83 13.41
C HIS A 15 8.44 2.26 13.14
N ILE A 16 9.76 2.50 13.22
CA ILE A 16 10.31 3.86 13.08
C ILE A 16 10.25 4.28 11.59
N ALA A 17 9.13 4.88 11.19
CA ALA A 17 8.92 5.40 9.84
C ALA A 17 9.73 6.70 9.65
N THR A 18 10.92 6.59 9.05
CA THR A 18 11.79 7.76 8.79
C THR A 18 11.57 8.42 7.43
N SER A 19 10.78 7.81 6.53
CA SER A 19 10.57 8.33 5.18
C SER A 19 9.24 7.91 4.54
N ALA A 20 8.65 8.83 3.74
CA ALA A 20 7.53 8.56 2.85
C ALA A 20 7.93 7.73 1.60
N THR A 21 9.23 7.45 1.40
CA THR A 21 9.72 6.62 0.29
C THR A 21 9.96 5.18 0.76
N ASN A 22 9.60 4.19 -0.06
CA ASN A 22 9.99 2.81 0.22
C ASN A 22 11.53 2.67 0.09
N PRO A 23 12.18 1.92 0.99
CA PRO A 23 13.63 1.77 0.98
C PRO A 23 14.07 0.85 -0.17
N LEU A 24 14.40 1.45 -1.31
CA LEU A 24 14.91 0.74 -2.49
C LEU A 24 16.43 0.88 -2.61
N ARG A 25 17.09 -0.20 -3.01
CA ARG A 25 18.51 -0.16 -3.42
C ARG A 25 18.68 0.63 -4.72
N LYS A 26 19.88 1.17 -4.94
CA LYS A 26 20.22 1.93 -6.16
C LYS A 26 20.10 1.10 -7.44
N ASP A 27 20.34 -0.21 -7.33
CA ASP A 27 20.34 -1.20 -8.42
C ASP A 27 19.04 -2.03 -8.49
N ALA A 28 17.97 -1.61 -7.81
CA ALA A 28 16.73 -2.39 -7.66
C ALA A 28 16.05 -2.82 -8.99
N PHE A 29 16.42 -2.19 -10.11
CA PHE A 29 15.84 -2.43 -11.44
C PHE A 29 16.87 -2.86 -12.50
N GLU A 30 18.07 -3.26 -12.10
CA GLU A 30 19.07 -3.80 -13.04
C GLU A 30 18.69 -5.18 -13.55
N LEU A 31 18.16 -6.03 -12.67
CA LEU A 31 17.64 -7.36 -13.05
C LEU A 31 16.28 -7.23 -13.75
N THR A 32 16.14 -7.95 -14.86
CA THR A 32 14.86 -8.18 -15.52
C THR A 32 13.91 -8.95 -14.60
N ASP A 33 12.61 -8.88 -14.89
CA ASP A 33 11.62 -9.63 -14.13
C ASP A 33 11.87 -11.15 -14.19
N ASP A 34 12.34 -11.68 -15.32
CA ASP A 34 12.57 -13.12 -15.48
C ASP A 34 13.78 -13.58 -14.67
N GLU A 35 14.83 -12.76 -14.58
CA GLU A 35 15.99 -13.01 -13.71
C GLU A 35 15.58 -12.97 -12.22
N LYS A 36 14.75 -12.00 -11.82
CA LYS A 36 14.21 -11.94 -10.45
C LYS A 36 13.38 -13.17 -10.12
N ILE A 37 12.50 -13.59 -11.04
CA ILE A 37 11.66 -14.78 -10.86
C ILE A 37 12.54 -16.03 -10.72
N ALA A 38 13.54 -16.20 -11.57
CA ALA A 38 14.45 -17.35 -11.50
C ALA A 38 15.21 -17.41 -10.18
N SER A 39 15.72 -16.26 -9.72
CA SER A 39 16.42 -16.14 -8.44
C SER A 39 15.51 -16.47 -7.25
N ILE A 40 14.36 -15.80 -7.14
CA ILE A 40 13.42 -15.98 -6.03
C ILE A 40 12.86 -17.40 -6.01
N LYS A 41 12.60 -18.00 -7.18
CA LYS A 41 12.13 -19.38 -7.28
C LYS A 41 13.09 -20.33 -6.57
N LYS A 42 14.40 -20.20 -6.82
CA LYS A 42 15.43 -21.02 -6.17
C LYS A 42 15.46 -20.82 -4.65
N ASP A 43 15.28 -19.58 -4.19
CA ASP A 43 15.24 -19.27 -2.76
C ASP A 43 14.00 -19.89 -2.08
N VAL A 44 12.84 -19.85 -2.74
CA VAL A 44 11.61 -20.48 -2.23
C VAL A 44 11.72 -22.00 -2.23
N GLU A 45 12.34 -22.61 -3.25
CA GLU A 45 12.67 -24.04 -3.25
C GLU A 45 13.52 -24.40 -2.03
N ASN A 46 14.56 -23.61 -1.76
CA ASN A 46 15.42 -23.83 -0.61
C ASN A 46 14.67 -23.70 0.71
N ILE A 47 13.79 -22.70 0.86
CA ILE A 47 12.94 -22.53 2.05
C ILE A 47 12.07 -23.77 2.25
N LEU A 48 11.36 -24.23 1.21
CA LEU A 48 10.45 -25.37 1.32
C LEU A 48 11.18 -26.68 1.63
N ASN A 49 12.31 -26.95 0.97
CA ASN A 49 13.15 -28.10 1.27
C ASN A 49 13.69 -28.06 2.71
N THR A 50 14.10 -26.87 3.18
CA THR A 50 14.58 -26.68 4.55
C THR A 50 13.49 -26.96 5.58
N LEU A 51 12.24 -26.64 5.26
CA LEU A 51 11.06 -26.99 6.07
C LEU A 51 10.68 -28.48 5.99
N GLY A 52 11.38 -29.29 5.18
CA GLY A 52 11.10 -30.71 4.99
C GLY A 52 9.93 -31.00 4.04
N MET A 53 9.54 -30.05 3.20
CA MET A 53 8.45 -30.23 2.24
C MET A 53 8.91 -31.08 1.04
N ASP A 54 8.06 -32.01 0.59
CA ASP A 54 8.32 -32.82 -0.59
C ASP A 54 7.92 -32.08 -1.88
N LEU A 55 8.91 -31.60 -2.63
CA LEU A 55 8.69 -30.90 -3.90
C LEU A 55 8.47 -31.86 -5.09
N THR A 56 8.50 -33.17 -4.88
CA THR A 56 8.07 -34.15 -5.90
C THR A 56 6.55 -34.30 -5.95
N ASP A 57 5.83 -33.81 -4.93
CA ASP A 57 4.37 -33.74 -4.92
C ASP A 57 3.84 -32.79 -6.02
N ASP A 58 2.83 -33.24 -6.77
CA ASP A 58 2.26 -32.51 -7.89
C ASP A 58 1.65 -31.15 -7.49
N SER A 59 1.10 -31.04 -6.27
CA SER A 59 0.49 -29.78 -5.79
C SER A 59 1.56 -28.75 -5.42
N LEU A 60 2.66 -29.18 -4.79
CA LEU A 60 3.72 -28.31 -4.29
C LEU A 60 4.84 -28.01 -5.28
N SER A 61 5.11 -28.89 -6.25
CA SER A 61 6.19 -28.73 -7.23
C SER A 61 6.14 -27.38 -7.98
N GLY A 62 4.95 -26.83 -8.21
CA GLY A 62 4.74 -25.52 -8.83
C GLY A 62 4.80 -24.31 -7.89
N THR A 63 4.78 -24.51 -6.56
CA THR A 63 4.69 -23.44 -5.56
C THR A 63 5.83 -22.42 -5.65
N PRO A 64 7.12 -22.82 -5.77
CA PRO A 64 8.20 -21.85 -5.84
C PRO A 64 8.06 -20.85 -6.98
N ASN A 65 7.64 -21.33 -8.16
CA ASN A 65 7.40 -20.48 -9.32
C ASN A 65 6.17 -19.57 -9.12
N ARG A 66 5.10 -20.07 -8.50
CA ARG A 66 3.91 -19.26 -8.19
C ARG A 66 4.26 -18.12 -7.22
N VAL A 67 5.02 -18.40 -6.16
CA VAL A 67 5.46 -17.38 -5.18
C VAL A 67 6.37 -16.34 -5.86
N ALA A 68 7.34 -16.78 -6.65
CA ALA A 68 8.24 -15.87 -7.37
C ALA A 68 7.47 -14.95 -8.33
N LYS A 69 6.54 -15.50 -9.12
CA LYS A 69 5.67 -14.70 -10.01
C LYS A 69 4.79 -13.74 -9.25
N MET A 70 4.18 -14.18 -8.16
CA MET A 70 3.35 -13.33 -7.29
C MET A 70 4.13 -12.12 -6.79
N PHE A 71 5.35 -12.31 -6.27
CA PHE A 71 6.19 -11.20 -5.80
C PHE A 71 6.56 -10.24 -6.93
N VAL A 72 7.05 -10.75 -8.08
CA VAL A 72 7.61 -9.89 -9.13
C VAL A 72 6.52 -9.22 -9.99
N LYS A 73 5.49 -9.99 -10.39
CA LYS A 73 4.50 -9.54 -11.38
C LYS A 73 3.24 -8.96 -10.74
N GLU A 74 2.91 -9.34 -9.50
CA GLU A 74 1.63 -9.04 -8.87
C GLU A 74 1.81 -8.12 -7.65
N ILE A 75 2.02 -8.69 -6.45
CA ILE A 75 1.82 -7.98 -5.19
C ILE A 75 2.87 -6.91 -4.87
N PHE A 76 4.04 -6.94 -5.52
CA PHE A 76 5.06 -5.88 -5.41
C PHE A 76 5.26 -5.09 -6.72
N GLY A 77 4.31 -5.19 -7.66
CA GLY A 77 4.38 -4.45 -8.92
C GLY A 77 4.45 -2.93 -8.73
N GLY A 78 3.89 -2.41 -7.63
CA GLY A 78 3.93 -1.00 -7.27
C GLY A 78 5.31 -0.43 -6.98
N LEU A 79 6.33 -1.28 -6.82
CA LEU A 79 7.73 -0.84 -6.71
C LEU A 79 8.25 -0.29 -8.04
N HIS A 80 7.73 -0.76 -9.18
CA HIS A 80 8.25 -0.38 -10.49
C HIS A 80 7.68 0.98 -10.94
N PRO A 81 8.52 2.01 -11.16
CA PRO A 81 8.04 3.35 -11.51
C PRO A 81 7.18 3.39 -12.78
N ASN A 82 7.46 2.53 -13.76
CA ASN A 82 6.72 2.42 -15.01
C ASN A 82 5.27 1.95 -14.84
N LYS A 83 4.93 1.32 -13.70
CA LYS A 83 3.55 0.91 -13.38
C LYS A 83 2.74 2.02 -12.71
N LYS A 84 3.34 3.18 -12.44
CA LYS A 84 2.66 4.32 -11.85
C LYS A 84 1.50 4.78 -12.75
N PRO A 85 0.28 4.94 -12.23
CA PRO A 85 -0.84 5.37 -13.05
C PRO A 85 -0.62 6.79 -13.59
N GLY A 86 -0.94 7.01 -14.86
CA GLY A 86 -0.88 8.35 -15.46
C GLY A 86 -1.81 9.35 -14.78
N SER A 87 -1.36 10.60 -14.65
CA SER A 87 -2.05 11.72 -13.99
C SER A 87 -3.12 12.35 -14.89
N SER A 88 -4.07 11.57 -15.40
CA SER A 88 -5.15 12.10 -16.24
C SER A 88 -6.07 13.00 -15.41
N THR A 89 -5.76 14.29 -15.39
CA THR A 89 -6.60 15.35 -14.83
C THR A 89 -7.25 16.14 -15.94
N PHE A 90 -8.45 16.67 -15.67
CA PHE A 90 -9.17 17.55 -16.58
C PHE A 90 -9.49 18.88 -15.88
N ALA A 91 -9.72 19.92 -16.69
CA ALA A 91 -10.09 21.23 -16.18
C ALA A 91 -11.44 21.17 -15.45
N ASN A 92 -11.52 21.82 -14.29
CA ASN A 92 -12.76 21.94 -13.50
C ASN A 92 -13.70 23.00 -14.11
N ASN A 93 -14.21 22.74 -15.32
CA ASN A 93 -15.10 23.66 -16.03
C ASN A 93 -16.43 23.91 -15.30
N TYR A 94 -16.83 22.95 -14.45
CA TYR A 94 -18.03 23.06 -13.61
C TYR A 94 -17.84 23.99 -12.41
N LYS A 95 -16.60 24.42 -12.11
CA LYS A 95 -16.25 25.20 -10.92
C LYS A 95 -16.79 24.56 -9.63
N TYR A 96 -16.81 23.22 -9.59
CA TYR A 96 -17.22 22.49 -8.40
C TYR A 96 -16.18 22.72 -7.30
N GLY A 97 -16.57 23.43 -6.25
CA GLY A 97 -15.68 23.88 -5.16
C GLY A 97 -15.80 23.07 -3.87
N GLU A 98 -16.72 22.10 -3.83
CA GLU A 98 -16.95 21.26 -2.67
C GLU A 98 -15.96 20.09 -2.61
N MET A 99 -15.91 19.44 -1.45
CA MET A 99 -15.12 18.23 -1.23
C MET A 99 -15.64 17.09 -2.12
N LEU A 100 -14.72 16.41 -2.79
CA LEU A 100 -14.99 15.13 -3.44
C LEU A 100 -14.44 14.00 -2.57
N VAL A 101 -15.24 12.98 -2.30
CA VAL A 101 -14.84 11.79 -1.52
C VAL A 101 -15.05 10.51 -2.32
N GLU A 102 -13.96 9.77 -2.55
CA GLU A 102 -13.99 8.38 -3.00
C GLU A 102 -13.76 7.48 -1.78
N LYS A 103 -14.82 6.82 -1.31
CA LYS A 103 -14.80 5.98 -0.10
C LYS A 103 -14.86 4.50 -0.43
N ASN A 104 -14.40 3.66 0.49
CA ASN A 104 -14.43 2.19 0.40
C ASN A 104 -13.52 1.60 -0.70
N ILE A 105 -12.44 2.30 -1.07
CA ILE A 105 -11.45 1.78 -2.01
C ILE A 105 -10.78 0.55 -1.39
N THR A 106 -10.81 -0.59 -2.08
CA THR A 106 -10.17 -1.82 -1.60
C THR A 106 -8.66 -1.64 -1.45
N VAL A 107 -8.11 -2.02 -0.29
CA VAL A 107 -6.66 -2.07 -0.05
C VAL A 107 -6.25 -3.51 0.19
N TYR A 108 -5.37 -4.02 -0.68
CA TYR A 108 -4.60 -5.25 -0.47
C TYR A 108 -3.12 -4.92 -0.57
N SER A 109 -2.45 -4.91 0.57
CA SER A 109 -1.01 -4.65 0.69
C SER A 109 -0.32 -5.78 1.45
N THR A 110 0.96 -5.62 1.73
CA THR A 110 1.80 -6.61 2.42
C THR A 110 2.65 -5.89 3.44
N CYS A 111 2.58 -6.27 4.71
CA CYS A 111 3.41 -5.72 5.77
C CYS A 111 4.88 -6.05 5.48
N GLU A 112 5.75 -5.05 5.41
CA GLU A 112 7.16 -5.27 5.06
C GLU A 112 7.95 -6.09 6.08
N HIS A 113 7.53 -6.08 7.35
CA HIS A 113 8.23 -6.79 8.42
C HIS A 113 8.07 -8.33 8.35
N HIS A 114 6.95 -8.80 7.81
CA HIS A 114 6.60 -10.23 7.84
C HIS A 114 6.16 -10.79 6.48
N LEU A 115 6.05 -9.92 5.47
CA LEU A 115 5.49 -10.24 4.15
C LEU A 115 4.09 -10.87 4.21
N LEU A 116 3.32 -10.51 5.25
CA LEU A 116 1.93 -10.95 5.45
C LEU A 116 0.92 -9.90 4.98
N PRO A 117 -0.28 -10.32 4.55
CA PRO A 117 -1.29 -9.40 4.02
C PRO A 117 -1.71 -8.29 4.99
N ILE A 118 -1.89 -7.09 4.43
CA ILE A 118 -2.65 -5.98 5.00
C ILE A 118 -3.92 -5.85 4.16
N ILE A 119 -5.08 -5.94 4.80
CA ILE A 119 -6.38 -5.97 4.11
C ILE A 119 -7.27 -4.89 4.71
N GLY A 120 -7.77 -3.96 3.89
CA GLY A 120 -8.54 -2.83 4.41
C GLY A 120 -9.26 -2.00 3.37
N ARG A 121 -9.65 -0.80 3.80
CA ARG A 121 -10.30 0.21 2.97
C ARG A 121 -9.55 1.52 3.07
N ALA A 122 -9.35 2.17 1.93
CA ALA A 122 -8.92 3.55 1.85
C ALA A 122 -10.12 4.45 1.51
N HIS A 123 -10.09 5.64 2.08
CA HIS A 123 -11.02 6.71 1.81
C HIS A 123 -10.21 7.94 1.45
N VAL A 124 -10.42 8.46 0.25
CA VAL A 124 -9.63 9.55 -0.30
C VAL A 124 -10.55 10.74 -0.55
N ALA A 125 -10.11 11.92 -0.17
CA ALA A 125 -10.82 13.16 -0.43
C ALA A 125 -9.90 14.24 -0.99
N TYR A 126 -10.46 15.15 -1.80
CA TYR A 126 -9.76 16.37 -2.20
C TYR A 126 -10.73 17.53 -2.45
N ILE A 127 -10.19 18.75 -2.42
CA ILE A 127 -10.89 19.97 -2.85
C ILE A 127 -10.15 20.53 -4.06
N SER A 128 -10.85 20.67 -5.19
CA SER A 128 -10.25 21.13 -6.45
C SER A 128 -9.79 22.60 -6.35
N ASN A 129 -8.63 22.91 -6.92
CA ASN A 129 -8.23 24.30 -7.21
C ASN A 129 -8.33 24.68 -8.70
N GLY A 130 -9.00 23.86 -9.51
CA GLY A 130 -9.07 24.04 -10.97
C GLY A 130 -8.84 22.76 -11.77
N LYS A 131 -8.35 21.69 -11.13
CA LYS A 131 -8.21 20.35 -11.72
C LYS A 131 -9.10 19.32 -11.03
N VAL A 132 -9.63 18.40 -11.82
CA VAL A 132 -10.39 17.23 -11.34
C VAL A 132 -9.66 15.97 -11.80
N ILE A 133 -9.55 14.99 -10.91
CA ILE A 133 -8.98 13.69 -11.24
C ILE A 133 -10.10 12.72 -11.58
N GLY A 134 -9.89 11.86 -12.60
CA GLY A 134 -10.87 10.82 -12.90
C GLY A 134 -11.04 9.86 -11.73
N LEU A 135 -12.27 9.53 -11.35
CA LEU A 135 -12.58 8.74 -10.14
C LEU A 135 -11.72 7.47 -10.04
N SER A 136 -11.73 6.65 -11.10
CA SER A 136 -10.94 5.42 -11.16
C SER A 136 -9.42 5.59 -11.01
N LYS A 137 -8.88 6.80 -11.10
CA LYS A 137 -7.44 7.06 -10.87
C LYS A 137 -7.11 7.13 -9.39
N MET A 138 -8.02 7.58 -8.52
CA MET A 138 -7.81 7.51 -7.07
C MET A 138 -7.62 6.05 -6.64
N ASN A 139 -8.49 5.15 -7.11
CA ASN A 139 -8.37 3.71 -6.83
C ASN A 139 -7.06 3.14 -7.37
N ARG A 140 -6.63 3.53 -8.58
CA ARG A 140 -5.35 3.07 -9.16
C ARG A 140 -4.13 3.61 -8.41
N ILE A 141 -4.18 4.83 -7.89
CA ILE A 141 -3.09 5.39 -7.07
C ILE A 141 -2.98 4.60 -5.76
N VAL A 142 -4.12 4.37 -5.09
CA VAL A 142 -4.17 3.53 -3.88
C VAL A 142 -3.60 2.14 -4.15
N ASP A 143 -4.05 1.46 -5.22
CA ASP A 143 -3.55 0.13 -5.58
C ASP A 143 -2.04 0.15 -5.89
N TYR A 144 -1.57 1.11 -6.69
CA TYR A 144 -0.15 1.24 -7.03
C TYR A 144 0.75 1.34 -5.79
N TYR A 145 0.38 2.14 -4.79
CA TYR A 145 1.16 2.22 -3.56
C TYR A 145 0.94 1.03 -2.63
N ALA A 146 -0.26 0.42 -2.62
CA ALA A 146 -0.55 -0.77 -1.83
C ALA A 146 0.24 -2.00 -2.33
N LYS A 147 0.57 -2.08 -3.62
CA LYS A 147 1.35 -3.18 -4.22
C LYS A 147 2.86 -3.07 -3.96
N ARG A 148 3.23 -2.94 -2.69
CA ARG A 148 4.62 -2.89 -2.17
C ARG A 148 4.67 -3.60 -0.82
N PRO A 149 5.85 -4.02 -0.34
CA PRO A 149 6.08 -4.15 1.09
C PRO A 149 5.87 -2.78 1.75
N GLN A 150 4.99 -2.71 2.74
CA GLN A 150 4.52 -1.44 3.31
C GLN A 150 4.50 -1.39 4.83
N VAL A 151 4.53 -0.15 5.29
CA VAL A 151 4.02 0.34 6.58
C VAL A 151 2.76 1.17 6.28
N GLN A 152 1.68 1.00 7.04
CA GLN A 152 0.38 1.60 6.69
C GLN A 152 0.43 3.13 6.72
N GLU A 153 1.14 3.70 7.69
CA GLU A 153 1.40 5.12 7.83
C GLU A 153 2.06 5.68 6.56
N ARG A 154 3.10 5.01 6.07
CA ARG A 154 3.81 5.38 4.83
C ARG A 154 2.89 5.30 3.62
N LEU A 155 2.11 4.23 3.51
CA LEU A 155 1.13 4.05 2.44
C LEU A 155 0.14 5.24 2.41
N THR A 156 -0.39 5.64 3.56
CA THR A 156 -1.32 6.78 3.67
C THR A 156 -0.67 8.08 3.22
N MET A 157 0.57 8.37 3.67
CA MET A 157 1.31 9.56 3.25
C MET A 157 1.58 9.59 1.73
N GLN A 158 1.99 8.46 1.17
CA GLN A 158 2.30 8.33 -0.27
C GLN A 158 1.09 8.63 -1.16
N ILE A 159 -0.08 8.13 -0.76
CA ILE A 159 -1.34 8.37 -1.49
C ILE A 159 -1.67 9.86 -1.50
N VAL A 160 -1.58 10.54 -0.35
CA VAL A 160 -1.85 11.99 -0.26
C VAL A 160 -0.86 12.77 -1.11
N GLN A 161 0.43 12.52 -0.97
CA GLN A 161 1.48 13.23 -1.72
C GLN A 161 1.31 13.07 -3.24
N GLU A 162 0.97 11.86 -3.71
CA GLU A 162 0.74 11.62 -5.13
C GLU A 162 -0.46 12.40 -5.66
N LEU A 163 -1.56 12.38 -4.91
CA LEU A 163 -2.77 13.10 -5.29
C LEU A 163 -2.55 14.61 -5.27
N GLN A 164 -1.83 15.14 -4.29
CA GLN A 164 -1.44 16.54 -4.24
C GLN A 164 -0.62 16.94 -5.47
N ALA A 165 0.34 16.11 -5.87
CA ALA A 165 1.15 16.34 -7.06
C ALA A 165 0.31 16.28 -8.35
N ALA A 166 -0.57 15.28 -8.48
CA ALA A 166 -1.42 15.11 -9.66
C ALA A 166 -2.43 16.26 -9.81
N LEU A 167 -3.07 16.66 -8.70
CA LEU A 167 -4.11 17.69 -8.68
C LEU A 167 -3.55 19.11 -8.63
N GLY A 168 -2.30 19.29 -8.19
CA GLY A 168 -1.68 20.60 -8.00
C GLY A 168 -2.29 21.40 -6.85
N THR A 169 -2.83 20.72 -5.81
CA THR A 169 -3.43 21.33 -4.62
C THR A 169 -2.90 20.63 -3.37
N GLN A 170 -2.83 21.34 -2.24
CA GLN A 170 -2.51 20.74 -0.94
C GLN A 170 -3.74 20.15 -0.26
N ASP A 171 -4.95 20.51 -0.71
CA ASP A 171 -6.23 20.12 -0.12
C ASP A 171 -6.59 18.68 -0.52
N VAL A 172 -5.93 17.72 0.12
CA VAL A 172 -6.12 16.28 -0.06
C VAL A 172 -6.09 15.59 1.30
N ALA A 173 -6.89 14.55 1.49
CA ALA A 173 -6.84 13.69 2.67
C ALA A 173 -6.97 12.21 2.29
N CYS A 174 -6.40 11.36 3.13
CA CYS A 174 -6.55 9.91 3.05
C CYS A 174 -6.74 9.34 4.45
N VAL A 175 -7.72 8.44 4.62
CA VAL A 175 -7.89 7.60 5.81
C VAL A 175 -7.84 6.14 5.35
N ILE A 176 -7.07 5.31 6.02
CA ILE A 176 -7.02 3.86 5.80
C ILE A 176 -7.38 3.16 7.10
N ASP A 177 -8.32 2.23 7.04
CA ASP A 177 -8.62 1.26 8.10
C ASP A 177 -8.32 -0.14 7.57
N ALA A 178 -7.40 -0.86 8.21
CA ALA A 178 -6.95 -2.16 7.74
C ALA A 178 -6.62 -3.15 8.87
N LYS A 179 -6.86 -4.43 8.60
CA LYS A 179 -6.37 -5.56 9.38
C LYS A 179 -4.98 -5.96 8.91
N HIS A 180 -4.14 -6.35 9.87
CA HIS A 180 -2.75 -6.74 9.64
C HIS A 180 -2.58 -8.21 10.00
N LEU A 181 -2.44 -9.11 9.02
CA LEU A 181 -2.35 -10.54 9.35
C LEU A 181 -1.09 -10.90 10.16
N CYS A 182 -0.06 -10.05 10.16
CA CYS A 182 1.06 -10.20 11.09
C CYS A 182 0.70 -10.05 12.57
N VAL A 183 -0.43 -9.40 12.88
CA VAL A 183 -1.04 -9.25 14.22
C VAL A 183 -2.18 -10.25 14.40
N ASN A 184 -3.06 -10.37 13.40
CA ASN A 184 -4.30 -11.14 13.52
C ASN A 184 -4.10 -12.67 13.43
N SER A 185 -3.11 -13.18 12.67
CA SER A 185 -2.97 -14.64 12.43
C SER A 185 -1.77 -15.29 13.14
N ARG A 186 -0.82 -14.49 13.63
CA ARG A 186 0.38 -14.96 14.35
C ARG A 186 0.74 -14.03 15.50
N GLY A 187 1.73 -14.40 16.30
CA GLY A 187 2.13 -13.61 17.47
C GLY A 187 0.98 -13.51 18.46
N ILE A 188 0.46 -12.29 18.67
CA ILE A 188 -0.64 -12.01 19.60
C ILE A 188 -2.00 -12.57 19.15
N LYS A 189 -2.19 -12.77 17.83
CA LYS A 189 -3.41 -13.37 17.23
C LYS A 189 -4.71 -12.62 17.57
N ASP A 190 -4.67 -11.29 17.59
CA ASP A 190 -5.87 -10.48 17.81
C ASP A 190 -6.69 -10.39 16.51
N ILE A 191 -7.74 -11.19 16.43
CA ILE A 191 -8.57 -11.29 15.23
C ILE A 191 -9.51 -10.09 15.04
N GLU A 192 -9.82 -9.35 16.11
CA GLU A 192 -10.81 -8.28 16.08
C GLU A 192 -10.19 -6.94 15.67
N SER A 193 -8.96 -6.68 16.14
CA SER A 193 -8.27 -5.41 15.90
C SER A 193 -8.14 -5.03 14.41
N SER A 194 -8.20 -3.72 14.17
CA SER A 194 -7.78 -3.06 12.95
C SER A 194 -7.03 -1.76 13.29
N THR A 195 -6.23 -1.27 12.35
CA THR A 195 -5.43 -0.06 12.52
C THR A 195 -5.94 1.02 11.58
N VAL A 196 -6.21 2.20 12.14
CA VAL A 196 -6.60 3.38 11.37
C VAL A 196 -5.45 4.36 11.27
N THR A 197 -5.10 4.77 10.05
CA THR A 197 -4.11 5.82 9.76
C THR A 197 -4.78 6.91 8.94
N ALA A 198 -4.32 8.15 9.12
CA ALA A 198 -4.83 9.30 8.39
C ALA A 198 -3.72 10.29 8.05
N GLU A 199 -3.80 10.90 6.87
CA GLU A 199 -2.97 12.03 6.46
C GLU A 199 -3.87 13.14 5.93
N PHE A 200 -3.71 14.35 6.47
CA PHE A 200 -4.55 15.51 6.16
C PHE A 200 -3.69 16.66 5.61
N GLY A 201 -3.92 17.02 4.36
CA GLY A 201 -3.28 18.15 3.67
C GLY A 201 -4.17 19.39 3.58
N GLY A 202 -3.54 20.57 3.56
CA GLY A 202 -4.23 21.84 3.30
C GLY A 202 -5.44 22.07 4.21
N LYS A 203 -6.59 22.42 3.62
CA LYS A 203 -7.87 22.64 4.30
C LYS A 203 -8.34 21.46 5.16
N PHE A 204 -7.93 20.23 4.88
CA PHE A 204 -8.30 19.08 5.73
C PHE A 204 -7.61 19.08 7.09
N LYS A 205 -6.63 19.96 7.33
CA LYS A 205 -6.09 20.22 8.67
C LYS A 205 -7.04 21.06 9.53
N GLU A 206 -7.96 21.79 8.91
CA GLU A 206 -8.99 22.55 9.59
C GLU A 206 -10.07 21.62 10.13
N ASP A 207 -10.47 21.86 11.37
CA ASP A 207 -11.31 20.94 12.11
C ASP A 207 -12.70 20.73 11.48
N LYS A 208 -13.30 21.79 10.91
CA LYS A 208 -14.60 21.72 10.23
C LYS A 208 -14.53 20.79 9.01
N THR A 209 -13.60 21.03 8.10
CA THR A 209 -13.40 20.24 6.87
C THR A 209 -13.03 18.80 7.19
N ARG A 210 -12.18 18.60 8.21
CA ARG A 210 -11.81 17.26 8.68
C ARG A 210 -13.02 16.47 9.19
N ARG A 211 -13.86 17.09 10.02
CA ARG A 211 -15.08 16.43 10.54
C ARG A 211 -16.04 16.07 9.41
N GLU A 212 -16.26 16.99 8.46
CA GLU A 212 -17.10 16.74 7.30
C GLU A 212 -16.65 15.51 6.51
N PHE A 213 -15.34 15.39 6.22
CA PHE A 213 -14.78 14.21 5.57
C PHE A 213 -15.01 12.92 6.38
N LEU A 214 -14.72 12.97 7.69
CA LEU A 214 -14.90 11.82 8.58
C LEU A 214 -16.37 11.40 8.71
N ASP A 215 -17.31 12.32 8.55
CA ASP A 215 -18.73 12.01 8.56
C ASP A 215 -19.19 11.40 7.22
N TYR A 216 -18.65 11.86 6.08
CA TYR A 216 -18.94 11.23 4.77
C TYR A 216 -18.49 9.77 4.69
N ILE A 217 -17.36 9.40 5.31
CA ILE A 217 -16.88 8.01 5.25
C ILE A 217 -17.68 7.06 6.14
N LYS A 218 -18.42 7.57 7.13
CA LYS A 218 -19.36 6.79 7.97
C LYS A 218 -20.69 6.52 7.28
N LEU A 219 -20.98 7.19 6.16
CA LEU A 219 -22.23 6.95 5.43
C LEU A 219 -22.23 5.52 4.90
N ASP A 220 -23.19 4.72 5.35
CA ASP A 220 -23.43 3.40 4.80
C ASP A 220 -23.93 3.51 3.36
N THR A 221 -23.37 2.70 2.48
CA THR A 221 -23.85 2.59 1.09
C THR A 221 -24.49 1.22 0.93
N LYS A 222 -25.82 1.21 0.77
CA LYS A 222 -26.63 0.04 0.42
C LYS A 222 -27.27 0.33 -0.93
N PHE A 223 -27.12 -0.58 -1.89
CA PHE A 223 -27.71 -0.49 -3.23
C PHE A 223 -28.80 -1.53 -3.38
#